data_AF-A0A3G9JAX9-F1
#
_entry.id   AF-A0A3G9JAX9-F1
#
_cell.length_a   1.000
_cell.length_b   1.000
_cell.length_c   1.000
_cell.angle_alpha   90.00
_cell.angle_beta   90.00
_cell.angle_gamma   90.00
#
_symmetry.space_group_name_H-M   'P 1'
#
loop_
_entity.id
_entity.type
_entity.pdbx_description
1 polymer ?
#
loop_
_entity_poly.entity_id
_entity_poly.type
_entity_poly.pdbx_seq_one_letter_code
_entity_poly.pdbx_strand_id
1 'polypeptide(L)'
;MESRQLLEWASTHRIVDQTKQGFINYLENWKKENRDDFFDTFKGKSNLKVITTELNSIQLTHIHEYTDFVYCNLRILYLGSDIGDYRMVFTLEGKVADDLIHFDKYIDNTIKEGTVKVEIIIRAIKHGYRIEEISKLVELDEVIIKPLFES
;
A
#
# COMPACT_ATOMS: atom_id res chain seq x y z
N MET A 1 9.20 -26.76 -3.82
CA MET A 1 9.78 -26.03 -2.67
C MET A 1 8.79 -26.11 -1.53
N GLU A 2 9.22 -26.52 -0.35
CA GLU A 2 8.37 -26.53 0.85
C GLU A 2 8.13 -25.10 1.35
N SER A 3 7.00 -24.84 2.03
CA SER A 3 6.64 -23.49 2.50
C SER A 3 7.74 -22.83 3.33
N ARG A 4 8.43 -23.58 4.17
CA ARG A 4 9.55 -23.07 4.98
C ARG A 4 10.73 -22.61 4.12
N GLN A 5 11.08 -23.39 3.09
CA GLN A 5 12.16 -23.04 2.17
C GLN A 5 11.82 -21.77 1.38
N LEU A 6 10.54 -21.58 1.00
CA LEU A 6 10.09 -20.35 0.35
C LEU A 6 10.22 -19.13 1.27
N LEU A 7 9.88 -19.26 2.55
CA LEU A 7 10.01 -18.17 3.51
C LEU A 7 11.48 -17.84 3.81
N GLU A 8 12.33 -18.86 3.95
CA GLU A 8 13.78 -18.67 4.10
C GLU A 8 14.36 -17.96 2.87
N TRP A 9 14.02 -18.42 1.66
CA TRP A 9 14.41 -17.77 0.41
C TRP A 9 13.93 -16.33 0.33
N ALA A 10 12.67 -16.05 0.67
CA ALA A 10 12.08 -14.72 0.66
C ALA A 10 12.78 -13.77 1.63
N SER A 11 13.15 -14.28 2.81
CA SER A 11 13.92 -13.54 3.81
C SER A 11 15.34 -13.25 3.32
N THR A 12 16.03 -14.24 2.75
CA THR A 12 17.39 -14.08 2.20
C THR A 12 17.44 -13.00 1.12
N HIS A 13 16.45 -13.00 0.23
CA HIS A 13 16.37 -12.01 -0.86
C HIS A 13 15.63 -10.73 -0.45
N ARG A 14 15.14 -10.63 0.80
CA ARG A 14 14.44 -9.45 1.34
C ARG A 14 13.28 -8.96 0.44
N ILE A 15 12.55 -9.89 -0.17
CA ILE A 15 11.56 -9.53 -1.20
C ILE A 15 10.43 -8.67 -0.65
N VAL A 16 10.07 -8.82 0.63
CA VAL A 16 9.02 -8.02 1.27
C VAL A 16 9.43 -6.55 1.38
N ASP A 17 10.67 -6.28 1.81
CA ASP A 17 11.21 -4.91 1.87
C ASP A 17 11.30 -4.31 0.47
N GLN A 18 11.80 -5.09 -0.50
CA GLN A 18 11.86 -4.67 -1.90
C GLN A 18 10.47 -4.35 -2.44
N THR A 19 9.45 -5.14 -2.10
CA THR A 19 8.06 -4.93 -2.53
C THR A 19 7.47 -3.65 -1.94
N LYS A 20 7.71 -3.37 -0.66
CA LYS A 20 7.27 -2.12 -0.04
C LYS A 20 7.95 -0.90 -0.68
N GLN A 21 9.23 -1.00 -0.98
CA GLN A 21 9.96 0.08 -1.66
C GLN A 21 9.50 0.25 -3.11
N GLY A 22 9.25 -0.86 -3.81
CA GLY A 22 8.70 -0.87 -5.17
C GLY A 22 7.38 -0.11 -5.24
N PHE A 23 6.47 -0.37 -4.28
CA PHE A 23 5.21 0.35 -4.19
C PHE A 23 5.38 1.87 -4.07
N ILE A 24 6.28 2.32 -3.17
CA ILE A 24 6.56 3.75 -3.00
C ILE A 24 7.10 4.35 -4.31
N ASN A 25 8.04 3.66 -4.94
CA ASN A 25 8.63 4.11 -6.21
C ASN A 25 7.58 4.18 -7.31
N TYR A 26 6.68 3.19 -7.38
CA TYR A 26 5.57 3.15 -8.33
C TYR A 26 4.68 4.38 -8.18
N LEU A 27 4.23 4.70 -6.96
CA LEU A 27 3.39 5.88 -6.72
C LEU A 27 4.10 7.19 -7.09
N GLU A 28 5.39 7.33 -6.74
CA GLU A 28 6.16 8.53 -7.08
C GLU A 28 6.40 8.68 -8.58
N ASN A 29 6.63 7.59 -9.30
CA ASN A 29 6.78 7.61 -10.75
C ASN A 29 5.45 7.91 -11.42
N TRP A 30 4.36 7.25 -11.02
CA TRP A 30 3.03 7.50 -11.57
C TRP A 30 2.61 8.96 -11.41
N LYS A 31 2.85 9.55 -10.24
CA LYS A 31 2.60 10.98 -9.97
C LYS A 31 3.38 11.92 -10.88
N LYS A 32 4.61 11.54 -11.29
CA LYS A 32 5.46 12.34 -12.18
C LYS A 32 5.09 12.17 -13.65
N GLU A 33 4.82 10.93 -14.07
CA GLU A 33 4.66 10.55 -15.47
C GLU A 33 3.23 10.71 -15.98
N ASN A 34 2.23 10.40 -15.14
CA ASN A 34 0.81 10.52 -15.47
C ASN A 34 0.04 11.17 -14.32
N ARG A 35 0.34 12.45 -14.10
CA ARG A 35 -0.19 13.22 -12.97
C ARG A 35 -1.72 13.27 -12.97
N ASP A 36 -2.37 13.47 -14.10
CA ASP A 36 -3.83 13.67 -14.14
C ASP A 36 -4.57 12.40 -13.68
N ASP A 37 -4.17 11.25 -14.21
CA ASP A 37 -4.71 9.94 -13.82
C ASP A 37 -4.46 9.60 -12.34
N PHE A 38 -3.26 9.92 -11.84
CA PHE A 38 -2.94 9.81 -10.42
C PHE A 38 -3.86 10.69 -9.57
N PHE A 39 -4.05 11.95 -9.98
CA PHE A 39 -4.93 12.90 -9.29
C PHE A 39 -6.40 12.45 -9.34
N ASP A 40 -6.86 11.88 -10.45
CA ASP A 40 -8.23 11.39 -10.63
C ASP A 40 -8.51 10.14 -9.79
N THR A 41 -7.54 9.23 -9.68
CA THR A 41 -7.63 8.04 -8.81
C THR A 41 -7.73 8.45 -7.34
N PHE A 42 -6.84 9.36 -6.91
CA PHE A 42 -6.73 9.81 -5.53
C PHE A 42 -7.60 11.05 -5.23
N LYS A 43 -8.50 11.42 -6.15
CA LYS A 43 -9.42 12.57 -6.08
C LYS A 43 -8.76 13.90 -5.70
N GLY A 44 -7.46 14.07 -5.98
CA GLY A 44 -6.63 15.26 -5.73
C GLY A 44 -6.52 15.78 -4.27
N LYS A 45 -7.39 15.29 -3.37
CA LYS A 45 -7.54 15.70 -1.98
C LYS A 45 -7.21 14.61 -0.99
N SER A 46 -7.12 13.35 -1.44
CA SER A 46 -6.78 12.27 -0.52
C SER A 46 -5.36 12.47 0.00
N ASN A 47 -5.23 12.37 1.32
CA ASN A 47 -3.92 12.49 1.94
C ASN A 47 -3.19 11.15 1.84
N LEU A 48 -2.20 11.07 0.95
CA LEU A 48 -1.46 9.84 0.71
C LEU A 48 -0.61 9.40 1.90
N LYS A 49 -0.36 10.27 2.89
CA LYS A 49 0.39 9.91 4.12
C LYS A 49 -0.31 8.80 4.93
N VAL A 50 -1.61 8.57 4.70
CA VAL A 50 -2.39 7.50 5.37
C VAL A 50 -2.62 6.28 4.48
N ILE A 51 -1.94 6.21 3.33
CA ILE A 51 -1.85 4.96 2.56
C ILE A 51 -0.78 4.09 3.21
N THR A 52 -1.15 2.86 3.54
CA THR A 52 -0.23 1.86 4.09
C THR A 52 -0.30 0.58 3.29
N THR A 53 0.65 -0.32 3.52
CA THR A 53 0.67 -1.64 2.88
C THR A 53 0.86 -2.75 3.90
N GLU A 54 0.17 -3.86 3.70
CA GLU A 54 0.32 -5.07 4.51
C GLU A 54 0.71 -6.26 3.63
N LEU A 55 1.60 -7.13 4.15
CA LEU A 55 1.94 -8.37 3.44
C LEU A 55 0.69 -9.25 3.34
N ASN A 56 0.30 -9.57 2.12
CA ASN A 56 -0.84 -10.43 1.83
C ASN A 56 -0.39 -11.89 1.63
N SER A 57 0.55 -12.12 0.70
CA SER A 57 1.04 -13.45 0.42
C SER A 57 2.41 -13.47 -0.27
N ILE A 58 3.09 -14.60 -0.15
CA ILE A 58 4.26 -14.96 -0.95
C ILE A 58 3.92 -16.27 -1.67
N GLN A 59 4.08 -16.31 -2.98
CA GLN A 59 3.62 -17.42 -3.83
C GLN A 59 4.72 -17.84 -4.80
N LEU A 60 5.10 -19.11 -4.79
CA LEU A 60 5.88 -19.70 -5.87
C LEU A 60 4.92 -20.19 -6.96
N THR A 61 5.18 -19.83 -8.21
CA THR A 61 4.42 -20.33 -9.36
C THR A 61 5.36 -21.00 -10.34
N HIS A 62 5.02 -22.25 -10.67
CA HIS A 62 5.65 -22.98 -11.76
C HIS A 62 4.85 -22.74 -13.04
N ILE A 63 5.55 -22.38 -14.12
CA ILE A 63 4.94 -22.19 -15.43
C ILE A 63 5.50 -23.27 -16.36
N HIS A 64 4.63 -24.15 -16.86
CA HIS A 64 5.04 -25.25 -17.74
C HIS A 64 5.73 -24.70 -18.99
N GLU A 65 6.94 -25.21 -19.30
CA GLU A 65 7.80 -24.76 -20.41
C GLU A 65 8.37 -23.34 -20.29
N TYR A 66 8.19 -22.68 -19.14
CA TYR A 66 8.75 -21.35 -18.84
C TYR A 66 9.51 -21.36 -17.51
N THR A 67 10.04 -20.20 -17.12
CA THR A 67 10.74 -20.01 -15.85
C THR A 67 9.76 -19.84 -14.69
N ASP A 68 10.12 -20.37 -13.53
CA ASP A 68 9.37 -20.22 -12.28
C ASP A 68 9.59 -18.82 -11.68
N PHE A 69 8.56 -18.32 -11.01
CA PHE A 69 8.59 -17.00 -10.36
C PHE A 69 8.08 -17.07 -8.93
N VAL A 70 8.57 -16.13 -8.11
CA VAL A 70 8.02 -15.85 -6.79
C VAL A 70 7.31 -14.51 -6.83
N TYR A 71 6.05 -14.51 -6.43
CA TYR A 71 5.24 -13.30 -6.25
C TYR A 71 5.25 -12.89 -4.79
N CYS A 72 5.45 -11.60 -4.54
CA CYS A 72 5.21 -10.98 -3.24
C CYS A 72 4.06 -9.98 -3.41
N ASN A 73 2.96 -10.22 -2.70
CA ASN A 73 1.73 -9.45 -2.80
C ASN A 73 1.54 -8.62 -1.52
N LEU A 74 1.32 -7.32 -1.69
CA LEU A 74 0.91 -6.41 -0.64
C LEU A 74 -0.54 -6.00 -0.86
N ARG A 75 -1.34 -5.96 0.21
CA ARG A 75 -2.59 -5.20 0.23
C ARG A 75 -2.28 -3.72 0.43
N ILE A 76 -3.01 -2.87 -0.26
CA ILE A 76 -2.92 -1.41 -0.17
C ILE A 76 -4.13 -0.96 0.65
N LEU A 77 -3.86 -0.21 1.71
CA LEU A 77 -4.88 0.26 2.64
C LEU A 77 -4.93 1.78 2.64
N TYR A 78 -6.12 2.35 2.65
CA TYR A 78 -6.38 3.77 2.90
C TYR A 78 -7.17 3.93 4.19
N LEU A 79 -6.57 4.56 5.21
CA LEU A 79 -7.13 4.60 6.57
C LEU A 79 -7.48 3.20 7.10
N GLY A 80 -6.66 2.18 6.79
CA GLY A 80 -6.90 0.79 7.17
C GLY A 80 -7.95 0.05 6.33
N SER A 81 -8.62 0.71 5.38
CA SER A 81 -9.56 0.06 4.46
C SER A 81 -8.86 -0.40 3.20
N ASP A 82 -9.14 -1.61 2.74
CA ASP A 82 -8.56 -2.17 1.50
C ASP A 82 -8.99 -1.35 0.27
N ILE A 83 -8.02 -1.00 -0.56
CA ILE A 83 -8.23 -0.30 -1.82
C ILE A 83 -7.59 -1.00 -3.02
N GLY A 84 -6.89 -2.12 -2.82
CA GLY A 84 -6.21 -2.83 -3.89
C GLY A 84 -4.98 -3.62 -3.46
N ASP A 85 -4.25 -4.11 -4.45
CA ASP A 85 -3.02 -4.89 -4.27
C ASP A 85 -1.87 -4.31 -5.08
N TYR A 86 -0.67 -4.42 -4.53
CA TYR A 86 0.58 -4.23 -5.25
C TYR A 86 1.38 -5.53 -5.24
N ARG A 87 1.87 -5.94 -6.40
CA ARG A 87 2.58 -7.19 -6.62
C ARG A 87 3.93 -6.92 -7.23
N MET A 88 4.98 -7.51 -6.68
CA MET A 88 6.26 -7.67 -7.36
C MET A 88 6.53 -9.13 -7.70
N VAL A 89 7.12 -9.33 -8.87
CA VAL A 89 7.50 -10.62 -9.42
C VAL A 89 9.01 -10.76 -9.34
N PHE A 90 9.47 -11.88 -8.81
CA PHE A 90 10.89 -12.18 -8.64
C PHE A 90 11.26 -13.47 -9.36
N THR A 91 12.42 -13.46 -9.99
CA THR A 91 13.12 -14.68 -10.44
C THR A 91 13.55 -15.53 -9.23
N LEU A 92 13.93 -16.79 -9.44
CA LEU A 92 14.44 -17.66 -8.36
C LEU A 92 15.79 -17.20 -7.79
N GLU A 93 16.50 -16.33 -8.50
CA GLU A 93 17.71 -15.65 -8.02
C GLU A 93 17.40 -14.38 -7.21
N GLY A 94 16.12 -14.07 -6.99
CA GLY A 94 15.64 -12.94 -6.21
C GLY A 94 15.74 -11.59 -6.92
N LYS A 95 15.96 -11.59 -8.24
CA LYS A 95 15.92 -10.36 -9.05
C LYS A 95 14.48 -10.02 -9.41
N VAL A 96 14.16 -8.73 -9.36
CA VAL A 96 12.88 -8.18 -9.84
C VAL A 96 12.73 -8.46 -11.33
N ALA A 97 11.64 -9.11 -11.70
CA ALA A 97 11.27 -9.40 -13.08
C ALA A 97 10.20 -8.42 -13.57
N ASP A 98 9.23 -8.08 -12.72
CA ASP A 98 8.10 -7.21 -13.06
C ASP A 98 7.39 -6.71 -11.79
N ASP A 99 6.53 -5.70 -11.95
CA ASP A 99 5.63 -5.22 -10.90
C ASP A 99 4.28 -4.75 -11.46
N LEU A 100 3.22 -4.89 -10.65
CA LEU A 100 1.86 -4.56 -11.04
C LEU A 100 1.08 -4.00 -9.85
N ILE A 101 0.29 -2.96 -10.10
CA ILE A 101 -0.71 -2.46 -9.18
C ILE A 101 -2.11 -2.76 -9.69
N HIS A 102 -3.02 -3.10 -8.79
CA HIS A 102 -4.43 -3.26 -9.09
C HIS A 102 -5.26 -2.61 -7.99
N PHE A 103 -6.14 -1.67 -8.36
CA PHE A 103 -7.08 -1.06 -7.41
C PHE A 103 -8.44 -1.74 -7.49
N ASP A 104 -9.11 -1.88 -6.34
CA ASP A 104 -10.47 -2.39 -6.29
C ASP A 104 -11.43 -1.45 -7.03
N LYS A 105 -12.47 -2.01 -7.65
CA LYS A 105 -13.55 -1.27 -8.32
C LYS A 105 -14.27 -0.27 -7.42
N TYR A 106 -14.15 -0.42 -6.09
CA TYR A 106 -14.77 0.47 -5.11
C TYR A 106 -13.81 1.51 -4.51
N ILE A 107 -12.59 1.62 -5.03
CA ILE A 107 -11.59 2.60 -4.55
C ILE A 107 -12.17 4.00 -4.45
N ASP A 108 -12.98 4.43 -5.42
CA ASP A 108 -13.58 5.76 -5.44
C ASP A 108 -14.42 6.07 -4.19
N ASN A 109 -15.20 5.10 -3.71
CA ASN A 109 -16.02 5.27 -2.50
C ASN A 109 -15.13 5.33 -1.26
N THR A 110 -14.18 4.39 -1.15
CA THR A 110 -13.26 4.33 0.00
C THR A 110 -12.41 5.60 0.11
N ILE A 111 -11.85 6.08 -1.01
CA ILE A 111 -11.07 7.31 -1.07
C ILE A 111 -11.94 8.51 -0.72
N LYS A 112 -13.17 8.60 -1.23
CA LYS A 112 -14.07 9.71 -0.95
C LYS A 112 -14.46 9.78 0.53
N GLU A 113 -14.89 8.67 1.10
CA GLU A 113 -15.25 8.59 2.53
C GLU A 113 -14.05 8.87 3.43
N GLY A 114 -12.90 8.27 3.11
CA GLY A 114 -11.67 8.50 3.86
C GLY A 114 -11.16 9.94 3.74
N THR A 115 -11.30 10.59 2.58
CA THR A 115 -10.93 12.00 2.42
C THR A 115 -11.74 12.90 3.35
N VAL A 116 -13.05 12.65 3.50
CA VAL A 116 -13.89 13.38 4.46
C VAL A 116 -13.40 13.16 5.90
N LYS A 117 -13.06 11.93 6.28
CA LYS A 117 -12.48 11.63 7.60
C LYS A 117 -11.17 12.38 7.82
N VAL A 118 -10.27 12.38 6.82
CA VAL A 118 -9.01 13.13 6.87
C VAL A 118 -9.25 14.63 7.05
N GLU A 119 -10.22 15.22 6.36
CA GLU A 119 -10.55 16.64 6.53
C GLU A 119 -11.02 16.95 7.96
N ILE A 120 -11.83 16.07 8.56
CA ILE A 120 -12.26 16.19 9.97
C ILE A 120 -11.04 16.10 10.90
N ILE A 121 -10.16 15.12 10.70
CA ILE A 121 -8.95 14.93 11.50
C ILE A 121 -8.05 16.17 11.42
N ILE A 122 -7.75 16.66 10.22
CA ILE A 122 -6.90 17.85 10.01
C ILE A 122 -7.51 19.08 10.71
N ARG A 123 -8.84 19.24 10.66
CA ARG A 123 -9.50 20.34 11.38
C ARG A 123 -9.35 20.18 12.89
N ALA A 124 -9.56 19.00 13.44
CA ALA A 124 -9.40 18.75 14.86
C ALA A 124 -7.94 18.97 15.32
N ILE A 125 -6.94 18.55 14.55
CA ILE A 125 -5.51 18.86 14.81
C ILE A 125 -5.30 20.36 14.91
N LYS A 126 -5.85 21.16 13.97
CA LYS A 126 -5.74 22.63 13.99
C LYS A 126 -6.41 23.29 15.21
N HIS A 127 -7.39 22.61 15.82
CA HIS A 127 -8.04 23.08 17.05
C HIS A 127 -7.35 22.57 18.32
N GLY A 128 -6.22 21.86 18.20
CA GLY A 128 -5.41 21.41 19.33
C GLY A 128 -5.90 20.12 20.00
N TYR A 129 -6.77 19.35 19.34
CA TYR A 129 -7.16 18.03 19.83
C TYR A 129 -5.98 17.05 19.77
N ARG A 130 -5.88 16.18 20.78
CA ARG A 130 -4.84 15.17 20.85
C ARG A 130 -5.19 13.94 20.01
N ILE A 131 -4.18 13.17 19.61
CA ILE A 131 -4.36 12.00 18.74
C ILE A 131 -5.32 10.97 19.34
N GLU A 132 -5.28 10.76 20.66
CA GLU A 132 -6.13 9.79 21.37
C GLU A 132 -7.60 10.23 21.37
N GLU A 133 -7.86 11.54 21.34
CA GLU A 133 -9.21 12.12 21.30
C GLU A 133 -9.79 12.01 19.89
N ILE A 134 -8.99 12.33 18.88
CA ILE A 134 -9.40 12.23 17.47
C ILE A 134 -9.62 10.77 17.09
N SER A 135 -8.70 9.87 17.44
CA SER A 135 -8.79 8.43 17.19
C SER A 135 -10.14 7.85 17.64
N LYS A 136 -10.57 8.19 18.85
CA LYS A 136 -11.87 7.78 19.39
C LYS A 136 -13.05 8.38 18.62
N LEU A 137 -12.95 9.65 18.20
CA LEU A 137 -14.02 10.36 17.51
C LEU A 137 -14.26 9.84 16.08
N VAL A 138 -13.20 9.44 15.38
CA VAL A 138 -13.28 8.93 14.00
C VAL A 138 -13.26 7.41 13.90
N GLU A 139 -13.18 6.72 15.05
CA GLU A 139 -13.13 5.26 15.17
C GLU A 139 -11.98 4.64 14.34
N LEU A 140 -10.77 5.21 14.46
CA LEU A 140 -9.57 4.72 13.79
C LEU A 140 -8.44 4.57 14.79
N ASP A 141 -7.59 3.55 14.63
CA ASP A 141 -6.39 3.39 15.44
C ASP A 141 -5.44 4.59 15.31
N GLU A 142 -4.80 4.97 16.40
CA GLU A 142 -3.84 6.08 16.45
C GLU A 142 -2.73 5.91 15.43
N VAL A 143 -2.25 4.67 15.21
CA VAL A 143 -1.19 4.34 14.25
C VAL A 143 -1.57 4.74 12.82
N ILE A 144 -2.84 4.62 12.44
CA ILE A 144 -3.34 4.94 11.10
C ILE A 144 -3.31 6.45 10.85
N ILE A 145 -3.68 7.24 11.86
CA ILE A 145 -3.85 8.70 11.72
C ILE A 145 -2.59 9.48 12.13
N LYS A 146 -1.64 8.84 12.84
CA LYS A 146 -0.38 9.44 13.28
C LYS A 146 0.39 10.18 12.18
N PRO A 147 0.49 9.67 10.93
CA PRO A 147 1.18 10.39 9.85
C PRO A 147 0.59 11.78 9.53
N LEU A 148 -0.66 12.05 9.92
CA LEU A 148 -1.30 13.36 9.75
C LEU A 148 -0.82 14.42 10.75
N PHE A 149 -0.17 14.01 11.84
CA PHE A 149 0.43 14.89 12.85
C PHE A 149 1.90 15.22 12.55
N GLU A 150 2.52 14.43 11.68
CA GLU A 150 3.93 14.58 11.31
C GLU A 150 4.01 15.61 10.15
N SER A 151 4.73 16.71 10.41
CA SER A 151 4.87 17.85 9.49
C SER A 151 5.66 17.47 8.25
#